data_AF-A0A257AF70-F1
#
_entry.id   AF-A0A257AF70-F1
#
_cell.length_a   1.000
_cell.length_b   1.000
_cell.length_c   1.000
_cell.angle_alpha   90.00
_cell.angle_beta   90.00
_cell.angle_gamma   90.00
#
_symmetry.space_group_name_H-M   'P 1'
#
loop_
_entity.id
_entity.type
_entity.pdbx_description
1 polymer ?
#
loop_
_entity_poly.entity_id
_entity_poly.type
_entity_poly.pdbx_seq_one_letter_code
_entity_poly.pdbx_strand_id
1 'polypeptide(L)' 'MEDKYIVVKVFQGDKPAKLPKGSLRELGKIISRSLLRRMKNEYVRCPVRNEAIPFLLCFNCKNFIRRVKGEVHCRGDKI' A
#
# COMPACT_ATOMS: atom_id res chain seq x y z
N MET A 1 -4.53 23.17 11.01
CA MET A 1 -5.25 21.91 11.20
C MET A 1 -4.21 20.81 11.20
N GLU A 2 -3.99 20.14 12.32
CA GLU A 2 -3.11 18.96 12.37
C GLU A 2 -3.83 17.82 11.68
N ASP A 3 -3.41 17.49 10.46
CA ASP A 3 -3.78 16.24 9.81
C ASP A 3 -3.28 15.07 10.68
N LYS A 4 -4.15 14.52 11.54
CA LYS A 4 -3.88 13.29 12.28
C LYS A 4 -3.85 12.14 11.28
N TYR A 5 -2.65 11.71 10.90
CA TYR A 5 -2.43 10.50 10.12
C TYR A 5 -1.71 9.45 10.96
N ILE A 6 -2.07 8.19 10.73
CA ILE A 6 -1.43 7.02 11.32
C ILE A 6 -0.23 6.67 10.46
N VAL A 7 0.95 6.60 11.08
CA VAL A 7 2.17 6.18 10.40
C VAL A 7 2.26 4.65 10.42
N VAL A 8 2.42 4.06 9.24
CA VAL A 8 2.44 2.61 9.04
C VAL A 8 3.75 2.22 8.35
N LYS A 9 4.51 1.28 8.92
CA LYS A 9 5.77 0.85 8.31
C LYS A 9 5.52 -0.11 7.14
N VAL A 10 6.26 0.10 6.05
CA VAL A 10 6.35 -0.84 4.93
C VAL A 10 7.41 -1.88 5.25
N PHE A 11 7.09 -3.15 5.07
CA PHE A 11 8.03 -4.26 5.21
C PHE A 11 7.99 -5.14 3.97
N GLN A 12 9.05 -5.91 3.74
CA GLN A 12 9.08 -6.91 2.67
C GLN A 12 8.50 -8.21 3.20
N GLY A 13 7.54 -8.79 2.48
CA GLY A 13 7.00 -10.11 2.76
C GLY A 13 7.64 -11.17 1.88
N ASP A 14 7.61 -12.41 2.33
CA ASP A 14 8.21 -13.57 1.64
C ASP A 14 7.54 -13.92 0.30
N LYS A 15 6.29 -13.52 0.10
CA LYS A 15 5.50 -13.91 -1.08
C LYS A 15 5.07 -12.69 -1.89
N PRO A 16 5.15 -12.75 -3.24
CA PRO A 16 4.60 -11.70 -4.07
C PRO A 16 3.07 -11.64 -3.92
N ALA A 17 2.56 -10.43 -3.70
CA ALA A 17 1.14 -10.17 -3.57
C ALA A 17 0.34 -10.65 -4.79
N LYS A 18 -0.68 -11.47 -4.52
CA LYS A 18 -1.71 -11.81 -5.52
C LYS A 18 -2.68 -10.66 -5.64
N LEU A 19 -2.44 -9.77 -6.60
CA LEU A 19 -3.36 -8.70 -6.96
C LEU A 19 -4.38 -9.20 -8.00
N PRO A 20 -5.65 -8.73 -7.92
CA PRO A 20 -6.62 -9.00 -8.97
C PRO A 20 -6.14 -8.42 -10.31
N LYS A 21 -6.44 -9.13 -11.42
CA LYS A 21 -5.96 -8.79 -12.76
C LYS A 21 -6.32 -7.37 -13.21
N GLY A 22 -7.48 -6.86 -12.77
CA GLY A 22 -7.92 -5.48 -13.04
C GLY A 22 -7.00 -4.43 -12.43
N SER A 23 -6.70 -4.56 -11.13
CA SER A 23 -5.83 -3.61 -10.41
C SER A 23 -4.39 -3.63 -10.93
N LEU A 24 -3.87 -4.77 -11.37
CA LEU A 24 -2.53 -4.87 -11.97
C LEU A 24 -2.41 -4.06 -13.27
N ARG A 25 -3.47 -4.05 -14.08
CA ARG A 25 -3.48 -3.36 -15.38
C ARG A 25 -3.55 -1.85 -15.20
N GLU A 26 -4.34 -1.40 -14.24
CA GLU A 26 -4.45 0.01 -13.82
C GLU A 26 -3.12 0.51 -13.25
N LEU A 27 -2.54 -0.23 -12.30
CA LEU A 27 -1.25 0.10 -11.69
C LEU A 27 -0.11 0.07 -12.73
N GLY A 28 -0.14 -0.84 -13.70
CA GLY A 28 0.86 -0.94 -14.77
C GLY A 28 0.84 0.22 -15.77
N LYS A 29 -0.23 1.05 -15.80
CA LYS A 29 -0.26 2.29 -16.58
C LYS A 29 0.46 3.44 -15.87
N ILE A 30 0.46 3.41 -14.54
CA ILE A 30 1.01 4.47 -13.68
C ILE A 30 2.45 4.14 -13.27
N ILE A 31 2.74 2.85 -13.11
CA ILE A 31 3.98 2.34 -12.53
C ILE A 31 4.66 1.39 -13.51
N SER A 32 5.98 1.52 -13.67
CA SER A 32 6.76 0.61 -14.52
C SER A 32 6.69 -0.84 -14.03
N ARG A 33 6.79 -1.80 -14.95
CA ARG A 33 6.74 -3.24 -14.63
C ARG A 33 7.82 -3.67 -13.62
N SER A 34 8.99 -3.03 -13.66
CA SER A 34 10.10 -3.30 -12.74
C SER A 34 9.77 -2.86 -11.32
N LEU A 35 9.22 -1.65 -11.16
CA LEU A 35 8.83 -1.13 -9.85
C LEU A 35 7.65 -1.92 -9.29
N LEU A 36 6.67 -2.26 -10.13
CA LEU A 36 5.53 -3.08 -9.75
C LEU A 36 5.96 -4.47 -9.25
N ARG A 37 7.02 -5.06 -9.84
CA ARG A 37 7.58 -6.34 -9.37
C ARG A 37 8.25 -6.22 -8.00
N ARG A 38 8.95 -5.11 -7.72
CA ARG A 38 9.52 -4.84 -6.39
C ARG A 38 8.43 -4.60 -5.34
N MET A 39 7.43 -3.79 -5.67
CA MET A 39 6.33 -3.42 -4.76
C MET A 39 5.38 -4.58 -4.47
N LYS A 40 5.32 -5.62 -5.32
CA LYS A 40 4.57 -6.85 -5.05
C LYS A 40 5.03 -7.57 -3.79
N ASN A 41 6.31 -7.43 -3.43
CA ASN A 41 6.84 -8.02 -2.20
C ASN A 41 6.72 -7.07 -1.01
N GLU A 42 6.19 -5.86 -1.20
CA GLU A 42 6.01 -4.90 -0.10
C GLU A 42 4.62 -5.08 0.52
N TYR A 43 4.60 -5.06 1.84
CA TYR A 43 3.40 -5.20 2.68
C TYR A 43 3.37 -4.08 3.73
N VAL A 44 2.15 -3.78 4.17
CA VAL A 44 1.88 -2.84 5.26
C VAL A 44 0.86 -3.45 6.21
N ARG A 45 1.00 -3.15 7.50
CA ARG A 45 0.02 -3.59 8.50
C ARG A 45 -1.11 -2.58 8.57
N CYS A 46 -2.23 -2.87 7.91
CA CYS A 46 -3.34 -1.94 7.82
C CYS A 46 -3.90 -1.64 9.23
N PRO A 47 -3.91 -0.38 9.69
CA PRO A 47 -4.42 -0.06 11.03
C PRO A 47 -5.94 -0.22 11.14
N VAL A 48 -6.66 -0.18 10.00
CA VAL A 48 -8.13 -0.30 9.97
C VAL A 48 -8.57 -1.77 9.99
N ARG A 49 -7.91 -2.62 9.19
CA ARG A 49 -8.23 -4.05 9.07
C ARG A 49 -7.46 -4.93 10.05
N ASN A 50 -6.44 -4.36 10.71
CA ASN A 50 -5.54 -5.04 11.63
C ASN A 50 -4.79 -6.26 11.03
N GLU A 51 -4.65 -6.30 9.70
CA GLU A 51 -4.01 -7.38 8.94
C GLU A 51 -2.86 -6.85 8.06
N ALA A 52 -1.96 -7.75 7.64
CA ALA A 52 -0.92 -7.44 6.68
C ALA A 52 -1.47 -7.48 5.25
N ILE A 53 -1.55 -6.33 4.60
CA ILE A 53 -1.99 -6.21 3.20
C ILE A 53 -0.81 -5.82 2.30
N PRO A 54 -0.83 -6.25 1.02
CA PRO A 54 0.09 -5.74 0.00
C PRO A 54 0.10 -4.20 -0.06
N PHE A 55 1.29 -3.61 -0.15
CA PHE A 55 1.44 -2.16 -0.29
C PHE A 55 0.69 -1.64 -1.52
N LEU A 56 0.68 -2.39 -2.62
CA LEU A 56 -0.05 -2.03 -3.83
C LEU A 56 -1.57 -1.94 -3.63
N LEU A 57 -2.16 -2.70 -2.69
CA LEU A 57 -3.57 -2.53 -2.30
C LEU A 57 -3.75 -1.29 -1.43
N CYS A 58 -2.82 -1.04 -0.50
CA CYS A 58 -2.83 0.17 0.31
C CYS A 58 -2.69 1.43 -0.54
N PHE A 59 -1.83 1.42 -1.55
CA PHE A 59 -1.63 2.53 -2.49
C PHE A 59 -2.92 2.93 -3.23
N ASN A 60 -3.80 1.95 -3.51
CA ASN A 60 -5.09 2.19 -4.14
C ASN A 60 -6.23 2.44 -3.13
N CYS A 61 -5.92 2.55 -1.83
CA CYS A 61 -6.90 2.77 -0.78
C CYS A 61 -7.22 4.26 -0.63
N LYS A 62 -8.49 4.59 -0.35
CA LYS A 62 -8.91 5.98 -0.06
C LYS A 62 -8.22 6.59 1.17
N ASN A 63 -7.75 5.73 2.08
CA ASN A 63 -7.05 6.14 3.29
C ASN A 63 -5.56 6.40 3.07
N PHE A 64 -5.02 6.07 1.89
CA PHE A 64 -3.62 6.35 1.58
C PHE A 64 -3.43 7.85 1.32
N ILE A 65 -2.54 8.47 2.08
CA ILE A 65 -2.20 9.88 1.90
C ILE A 65 -0.89 9.98 1.12
N ARG A 66 0.19 9.39 1.64
CA ARG A 66 1.51 9.40 1.01
C ARG A 66 2.42 8.33 1.61
N ARG A 67 3.53 8.05 0.92
CA ARG A 67 4.65 7.25 1.43
C ARG A 67 5.90 8.13 1.54
N VAL A 68 6.54 8.14 2.71
CA VAL A 68 7.78 8.91 2.98
C VAL A 68 8.77 7.96 3.66
N LYS A 69 9.99 7.82 3.10
CA LYS A 69 11.08 7.01 3.67
C LYS A 69 10.72 5.57 4.12
N GLY A 70 9.75 4.91 3.44
CA GLY A 70 9.32 3.56 3.81
C GLY A 70 8.20 3.51 4.84
N GLU A 71 7.60 4.66 5.16
CA GLU A 71 6.45 4.79 6.03
C GLU A 71 5.26 5.33 5.23
N VAL A 72 4.09 4.74 5.44
CA VAL A 72 2.83 5.12 4.83
C VAL A 72 2.04 5.95 5.82
N HIS A 73 1.57 7.09 5.37
CA HIS A 73 0.66 7.94 6.11
C HIS A 73 -0.76 7.51 5.74
N CYS A 74 -1.46 6.94 6.72
CA CYS A 74 -2.81 6.44 6.58
C CYS A 74 -3.78 7.38 7.30
N ARG A 75 -4.90 7.74 6.67
CA ARG A 75 -5.93 8.59 7.28
C ARG A 75 -6.64 7.91 8.45
N GLY A 76 -6.75 6.58 8.41
CA GLY A 76 -7.35 5.79 9.50
C GLY A 76 -8.89 5.84 9.57
N ASP A 77 -9.56 6.41 8.57
CA ASP A 77 -11.03 6.36 8.49
C ASP A 77 -11.51 4.91 8.34
N LYS A 78 -12.56 4.54 9.09
CA LYS A 78 -13.21 3.24 8.95
C LYS A 78 -13.88 3.19 7.56
N ILE A 79 -13.46 2.21 6.76
CA ILE A 79 -14.05 1.87 5.46
C ILE A 79 -15.19 0.89 5.68
#